data_AF-A0A2S0XL02-F1
#
_entry.id   AF-A0A2S0XL02-F1
#
_cell.length_a   1.000
_cell.length_b   1.000
_cell.length_c   1.000
_cell.angle_alpha   90.00
_cell.angle_beta   90.00
_cell.angle_gamma   90.00
#
_symmetry.space_group_name_H-M   'P 1'
#
loop_
_entity.id
_entity.type
_entity.pdbx_description
1 polymer ?
#
loop_
_entity_poly.entity_id
_entity_poly.type
_entity_poly.pdbx_seq_one_letter_code
_entity_poly.pdbx_strand_id
1 'polypeptide(L)'
;MKASKRRASIYRSGPSLDWVKTKTYITGEFAVIGYERNRGAAPSLLLAEETDAVMRYVGRAIPAIPQNQRDELWQALEFLHADRLATPISGGNKGVVPVQPLLKVMAKHLRGEEKLRHATMIEVLMPR
;
A
#
# COMPACT_ATOMS: atom_id res chain seq x y z
N MET A 1 -14.37 6.39 -5.30
CA MET A 1 -14.12 7.31 -6.45
C MET A 1 -15.46 7.81 -6.95
N LYS A 2 -15.65 9.12 -7.12
CA LYS A 2 -16.88 9.68 -7.71
C LYS A 2 -16.51 10.47 -8.97
N ALA A 3 -17.29 10.30 -10.02
CA ALA A 3 -17.16 11.07 -11.25
C ALA A 3 -18.32 12.06 -11.31
N SER A 4 -18.03 13.33 -11.56
CA SER A 4 -19.05 14.34 -11.85
C SER A 4 -19.08 14.59 -13.35
N LYS A 5 -20.27 14.60 -13.94
CA LYS A 5 -20.51 14.95 -15.34
C LYS A 5 -21.44 16.16 -15.38
N ARG A 6 -21.14 17.13 -16.24
CA ARG A 6 -22.08 18.23 -16.50
C ARG A 6 -23.35 17.65 -17.12
N ARG A 7 -24.53 18.00 -16.57
CA ARG A 7 -25.83 17.46 -17.02
C ARG A 7 -26.10 17.73 -18.51
N ALA A 8 -25.58 18.84 -19.05
CA ALA A 8 -25.77 19.24 -20.45
C ALA A 8 -24.64 18.79 -21.40
N SER A 9 -23.68 17.98 -20.94
CA SER A 9 -22.56 17.52 -21.78
C SER A 9 -23.01 16.46 -22.77
N ILE A 10 -22.77 16.71 -24.06
CA ILE A 10 -22.91 15.73 -25.15
C ILE A 10 -21.60 14.95 -25.24
N TYR A 11 -21.68 13.63 -25.41
CA TYR A 11 -20.49 12.79 -25.56
C TYR A 11 -19.67 13.19 -26.79
N ARG A 12 -18.38 13.44 -26.60
CA ARG A 12 -17.41 13.71 -27.67
C ARG A 12 -16.18 12.84 -27.44
N SER A 13 -15.71 12.17 -28.49
CA SER A 13 -14.43 11.47 -28.47
C SER A 13 -13.27 12.48 -28.47
N GLY A 14 -12.20 12.15 -27.75
CA GLY A 14 -11.03 13.04 -27.58
C GLY A 14 -10.90 13.63 -26.16
N PRO A 15 -9.84 14.40 -25.89
CA PRO A 15 -9.61 15.02 -24.58
C PRO A 15 -10.74 16.03 -24.28
N SER A 16 -11.46 15.81 -23.17
CA SER A 16 -12.51 16.70 -22.69
C SER A 16 -12.37 16.91 -21.18
N LEU A 17 -12.65 18.15 -20.73
CA LEU A 17 -12.73 18.54 -19.33
C LEU A 17 -14.13 18.31 -18.73
N ASP A 18 -15.10 17.81 -19.51
CA ASP A 18 -16.48 17.55 -19.05
C ASP A 18 -16.57 16.41 -18.02
N TRP A 19 -15.50 15.64 -17.87
CA TRP A 19 -15.41 14.45 -17.02
C TRP A 19 -14.36 14.68 -15.94
N VAL A 20 -14.79 15.20 -14.80
CA VAL A 20 -13.90 15.41 -13.65
C VAL A 20 -14.03 14.23 -12.70
N LYS A 21 -12.90 13.56 -12.46
CA LYS A 21 -12.76 12.47 -11.51
C LYS A 21 -12.18 13.02 -10.22
N THR A 22 -12.95 13.00 -9.14
CA THR A 22 -12.45 13.38 -7.80
C THR A 22 -12.22 12.12 -6.98
N LYS A 23 -10.98 11.92 -6.55
CA LYS A 23 -10.56 10.81 -5.69
C LYS A 23 -10.18 11.36 -4.32
N THR A 24 -10.85 10.88 -3.28
CA THR A 24 -10.47 11.19 -1.89
C THR A 24 -9.49 10.15 -1.42
N TYR A 25 -8.33 10.61 -0.97
CA TYR A 25 -7.29 9.77 -0.40
C TYR A 25 -7.21 10.02 1.10
N ILE A 26 -6.83 8.99 1.84
CA ILE A 26 -6.46 9.09 3.26
C ILE A 26 -5.10 8.49 3.47
N THR A 27 -4.40 9.00 4.47
CA THR A 27 -3.11 8.51 4.94
C THR A 27 -3.31 7.84 6.29
N GLY A 28 -2.68 6.68 6.48
CA GLY A 28 -2.69 5.95 7.73
C GLY A 28 -1.32 5.32 8.00
N GLU A 29 -1.10 4.95 9.24
CA GLU A 29 0.06 4.20 9.70
C GLU A 29 -0.25 2.71 9.66
N PHE A 30 0.70 1.91 9.17
CA PHE A 30 0.54 0.46 9.03
C PHE A 30 1.85 -0.24 9.36
N ALA A 31 1.77 -1.44 9.93
CA ALA A 31 2.92 -2.30 10.15
C ALA A 31 3.22 -3.11 8.88
N VAL A 32 4.51 -3.29 8.56
CA VAL A 32 4.94 -4.16 7.45
C VAL A 32 5.06 -5.58 7.95
N ILE A 33 4.32 -6.51 7.37
CA ILE A 33 4.33 -7.94 7.75
C ILE A 33 5.07 -8.82 6.74
N GLY A 34 5.38 -8.28 5.57
CA GLY A 34 6.08 -8.99 4.51
C GLY A 34 6.29 -8.12 3.29
N TYR A 35 7.01 -8.64 2.32
CA TYR A 35 7.17 -8.01 1.02
C TYR A 35 7.18 -9.05 -0.11
N GLU A 36 6.91 -8.58 -1.32
CA GLU A 36 6.93 -9.38 -2.54
C GLU A 36 7.79 -8.66 -3.59
N ARG A 37 8.80 -9.38 -4.10
CA ARG A 37 9.71 -8.88 -5.13
C ARG A 37 9.76 -9.88 -6.29
N ASN A 38 8.82 -9.75 -7.22
CA ASN A 38 8.83 -10.55 -8.44
C ASN A 38 9.71 -9.89 -9.51
N ARG A 39 10.52 -10.68 -10.20
CA ARG A 39 11.36 -10.21 -11.30
C ARG A 39 10.45 -9.69 -12.43
N GLY A 40 10.51 -8.40 -12.72
CA GLY A 40 9.70 -7.74 -13.76
C GLY A 40 8.41 -7.07 -13.28
N ALA A 41 8.07 -7.17 -11.99
CA ALA A 41 6.97 -6.42 -11.39
C ALA A 41 7.50 -5.38 -10.39
N ALA A 42 6.70 -4.35 -10.12
CA ALA A 42 7.02 -3.40 -9.06
C ALA A 42 7.01 -4.14 -7.70
N PRO A 43 8.02 -3.91 -6.85
CA PRO A 43 8.02 -4.50 -5.52
C PRO A 43 6.83 -3.98 -4.72
N SER A 44 6.27 -4.82 -3.86
CA SER A 44 5.13 -4.45 -3.02
C SER A 44 5.36 -4.89 -1.57
N LEU A 45 4.88 -4.08 -0.64
CA LEU A 45 4.88 -4.36 0.78
C LEU A 45 3.51 -4.87 1.18
N LEU A 46 3.47 -5.85 2.08
CA LEU A 46 2.26 -6.32 2.73
C LEU A 46 2.09 -5.56 4.03
N LEU A 47 0.96 -4.87 4.15
CA LEU A 47 0.64 -4.01 5.27
C LEU A 47 -0.44 -4.63 6.16
N ALA A 48 -0.26 -4.47 7.46
CA ALA A 48 -1.25 -4.80 8.47
C ALA A 48 -1.57 -3.58 9.34
N GLU A 49 -2.81 -3.52 9.79
CA GLU A 49 -3.26 -2.60 10.82
C GLU A 49 -3.18 -3.31 12.18
N GLU A 50 -2.69 -2.60 13.19
CA GLU A 50 -2.61 -3.07 14.56
C GLU A 50 -3.90 -2.62 15.28
N THR A 51 -4.80 -3.56 15.59
CA THR A 51 -6.07 -3.27 16.26
C THR A 51 -6.20 -4.13 17.52
N ASP A 52 -6.32 -3.51 18.69
CA ASP A 52 -6.65 -4.16 19.99
C ASP A 52 -5.93 -5.50 20.22
N ALA A 53 -4.59 -5.50 20.06
CA ALA A 53 -3.68 -6.64 20.22
C ALA A 53 -3.66 -7.70 19.11
N VAL A 54 -4.39 -7.50 18.00
CA VAL A 54 -4.35 -8.38 16.83
C VAL A 54 -3.90 -7.59 15.59
N MET A 55 -2.98 -8.16 14.82
CA MET A 55 -2.60 -7.60 13.52
C MET A 55 -3.54 -8.11 12.44
N ARG A 56 -4.12 -7.19 11.67
CA ARG A 56 -5.02 -7.51 10.56
C ARG A 56 -4.40 -7.07 9.25
N TYR A 57 -4.26 -8.01 8.32
CA TYR A 57 -3.82 -7.69 6.97
C TYR A 57 -4.83 -6.77 6.25
N VAL A 58 -4.36 -5.60 5.81
CA VAL A 58 -5.19 -4.57 5.16
C VAL A 58 -4.91 -4.43 3.67
N GLY A 59 -3.74 -4.84 3.17
CA GLY A 59 -3.48 -4.87 1.73
C GLY A 59 -2.02 -4.76 1.34
N ARG A 60 -1.77 -4.62 0.03
CA ARG A 60 -0.44 -4.38 -0.53
C ARG A 60 -0.25 -2.92 -0.89
N ALA A 61 0.94 -2.39 -0.65
CA ALA A 61 1.32 -1.04 -1.04
C ALA A 61 2.61 -1.03 -1.85
N ILE A 62 2.68 -0.12 -2.82
CA ILE A 62 3.89 0.10 -3.61
C ILE A 62 4.73 1.19 -2.92
N PRO A 63 6.03 0.97 -2.69
CA PRO A 63 6.93 2.00 -2.15
C PRO A 63 7.19 3.08 -3.21
N ALA A 64 6.55 4.25 -3.05
CA ALA A 64 6.74 5.41 -3.93
C ALA A 64 7.67 6.45 -3.30
N ILE A 65 8.77 5.98 -2.72
CA ILE A 65 9.82 6.79 -2.10
C ILE A 65 11.03 6.94 -3.05
N PRO A 66 11.93 7.91 -2.82
CA PRO A 66 13.18 8.05 -3.57
C PRO A 66 14.06 6.78 -3.51
N GLN A 67 14.94 6.57 -4.50
CA GLN A 67 15.72 5.31 -4.60
C GLN A 67 16.59 5.04 -3.37
N ASN A 68 17.30 6.05 -2.85
CA ASN A 68 18.12 5.91 -1.65
C ASN A 68 17.33 5.39 -0.43
N GLN A 69 16.13 5.93 -0.20
CA GLN A 69 15.28 5.45 0.89
C GLN A 69 14.70 4.06 0.62
N ARG A 70 14.52 3.66 -0.66
CA ARG A 70 14.13 2.28 -0.98
C ARG A 70 15.22 1.31 -0.59
N ASP A 71 16.48 1.63 -0.87
CA ASP A 71 17.59 0.73 -0.56
C ASP A 71 17.74 0.54 0.94
N GLU A 72 17.63 1.63 1.72
CA GLU A 72 17.58 1.57 3.20
C GLU A 72 16.40 0.74 3.70
N LEU A 73 15.21 0.93 3.12
CA LEU A 73 14.04 0.13 3.45
C LEU A 73 14.27 -1.36 3.15
N TRP A 74 14.89 -1.70 2.02
CA TRP A 74 15.15 -3.10 1.69
C TRP A 74 16.16 -3.73 2.65
N GLN A 75 17.23 -3.02 3.01
CA GLN A 75 18.18 -3.48 4.00
C GLN A 75 17.50 -3.70 5.36
N ALA A 76 16.62 -2.79 5.78
CA ALA A 76 15.86 -2.94 7.02
C ALA A 76 14.92 -4.16 6.97
N LEU A 77 14.24 -4.40 5.85
CA LEU A 77 13.35 -5.55 5.67
C LEU A 77 14.11 -6.88 5.62
N GLU A 78 15.30 -6.90 5.01
CA GLU A 78 16.18 -8.07 5.00
C GLU A 78 16.66 -8.42 6.42
N PHE A 79 16.99 -7.40 7.24
CA PHE A 79 17.35 -7.62 8.64
C PHE A 79 16.16 -8.13 9.49
N LEU A 80 14.94 -7.67 9.18
CA LEU A 80 13.71 -8.05 9.88
C LEU A 80 13.06 -9.34 9.33
N HIS A 81 13.80 -10.19 8.61
CA HIS A 81 13.26 -11.44 8.08
C HIS A 81 12.65 -12.30 9.20
N ALA A 82 11.48 -12.89 8.93
CA ALA A 82 10.79 -13.80 9.84
C ALA A 82 10.51 -15.15 9.17
N ASP A 83 10.40 -16.21 9.96
CA ASP A 83 10.07 -17.55 9.45
C ASP A 83 8.59 -17.70 9.08
N ARG A 84 7.73 -16.87 9.67
CA ARG A 84 6.27 -16.92 9.48
C ARG A 84 5.66 -15.52 9.47
N LEU A 85 4.59 -15.36 8.69
CA LEU A 85 3.76 -14.16 8.69
C LEU A 85 3.05 -13.98 10.03
N ALA A 86 3.04 -12.75 10.55
CA ALA A 86 2.36 -12.39 11.80
C ALA A 86 0.82 -12.55 11.71
N THR A 87 0.25 -12.45 10.51
CA THR A 87 -1.20 -12.59 10.26
C THR A 87 -1.45 -13.38 8.98
N PRO A 88 -2.54 -14.16 8.89
CA PRO A 88 -2.99 -14.70 7.61
C PRO A 88 -3.30 -13.58 6.61
N ILE A 89 -2.94 -13.79 5.34
CA ILE A 89 -3.17 -12.82 4.26
C ILE A 89 -4.23 -13.35 3.29
N SER A 90 -5.08 -12.46 2.80
CA SER A 90 -6.05 -12.79 1.74
C SER A 90 -5.34 -12.81 0.39
N GLY A 91 -5.35 -13.94 -0.32
CA GLY A 91 -4.81 -14.05 -1.69
C GLY A 91 -3.57 -14.94 -1.87
N GLY A 92 -3.18 -15.69 -0.83
CA GLY A 92 -2.09 -16.68 -0.89
C GLY A 92 -0.69 -16.11 -0.67
N ASN A 93 0.22 -16.98 -0.23
CA ASN A 93 1.57 -16.60 0.25
C ASN A 93 2.68 -16.84 -0.78
N LYS A 94 2.32 -17.19 -2.02
CA LYS A 94 3.30 -17.62 -3.02
C LYS A 94 4.18 -16.43 -3.43
N GLY A 95 5.47 -16.47 -3.07
CA GLY A 95 6.44 -15.41 -3.36
C GLY A 95 6.52 -14.27 -2.33
N VAL A 96 5.79 -14.40 -1.21
CA VAL A 96 5.86 -13.43 -0.11
C VAL A 96 6.99 -13.81 0.84
N VAL A 97 7.87 -12.85 1.13
CA VAL A 97 8.88 -12.97 2.18
C VAL A 97 8.30 -12.38 3.48
N PRO A 98 8.11 -13.19 4.53
CA PRO A 98 7.61 -12.70 5.82
C PRO A 98 8.66 -11.81 6.51
N VAL A 99 8.20 -10.76 7.18
CA VAL A 99 9.05 -9.94 8.05
C VAL A 99 8.38 -9.74 9.40
N GLN A 100 9.20 -9.45 10.40
CA GLN A 100 8.73 -9.07 11.72
C GLN A 100 7.99 -7.73 11.63
N PRO A 101 6.80 -7.60 12.25
CA PRO A 101 5.98 -6.39 12.17
C PRO A 101 6.46 -5.27 13.10
N LEU A 102 7.77 -5.01 13.11
CA LEU A 102 8.41 -3.96 13.89
C LEU A 102 8.51 -2.65 13.10
N LEU A 103 8.53 -2.74 11.78
CA LEU A 103 8.62 -1.56 10.91
C LEU A 103 7.22 -0.99 10.64
N LYS A 104 7.01 0.27 11.01
CA LYS A 104 5.81 1.03 10.68
C LYS A 104 6.06 1.91 9.46
N VAL A 105 5.05 2.08 8.62
CA VAL A 105 5.10 2.91 7.42
C VAL A 105 3.82 3.72 7.29
N MET A 106 3.94 4.91 6.71
CA MET A 106 2.78 5.68 6.29
C MET A 106 2.41 5.33 4.86
N ALA A 107 1.13 5.00 4.65
CA ALA A 107 0.60 4.73 3.33
C ALA A 107 -0.64 5.56 3.03
N LYS A 108 -0.69 6.06 1.80
CA LYS A 108 -1.84 6.74 1.20
C LYS A 108 -2.69 5.72 0.45
N HIS A 109 -3.99 5.68 0.70
CA HIS A 109 -4.93 4.82 -0.02
C HIS A 109 -6.24 5.54 -0.34
N LEU A 110 -7.07 4.94 -1.21
CA LEU A 110 -8.40 5.47 -1.46
C LEU A 110 -9.31 5.29 -0.25
N ARG A 111 -10.05 6.35 0.10
CA ARG A 111 -11.05 6.32 1.17
C ARG A 111 -12.28 5.52 0.75
N GLY A 112 -12.83 4.72 1.66
CA GLY A 112 -14.17 4.13 1.55
C GLY A 112 -14.22 2.62 1.33
N GLU A 113 -13.11 1.91 1.48
CA GLU A 113 -13.06 0.44 1.45
C GLU A 113 -12.26 -0.08 2.66
N GLU A 114 -12.60 -1.27 3.16
CA GLU A 114 -11.96 -1.91 4.33
C GLU A 114 -10.53 -2.41 4.02
N LYS A 115 -10.24 -2.67 2.73
CA LYS A 115 -8.90 -3.06 2.25
C LYS A 115 -8.24 -1.89 1.53
N LEU A 116 -6.92 -1.80 1.63
CA LEU A 116 -6.14 -0.76 1.00
C LEU A 116 -6.16 -0.93 -0.53
N ARG A 117 -6.95 -0.08 -1.19
CA ARG A 117 -7.02 -0.03 -2.65
C ARG A 117 -6.17 1.11 -3.20
N HIS A 118 -5.33 0.78 -4.18
CA HIS A 118 -4.33 1.70 -4.76
C HIS A 118 -3.42 2.31 -3.68
N ALA A 119 -2.97 1.47 -2.75
CA ALA A 119 -2.15 1.91 -1.64
C ALA A 119 -0.74 2.26 -2.13
N THR A 120 -0.22 3.37 -1.64
CA THR A 120 1.12 3.86 -1.96
C THR A 120 1.78 4.27 -0.67
N MET A 121 2.91 3.65 -0.35
CA MET A 121 3.70 4.04 0.80
C MET A 121 4.43 5.34 0.51
N ILE A 122 4.31 6.29 1.44
CA ILE A 122 4.84 7.65 1.33
C ILE A 122 6.06 7.88 2.21
N GLU A 123 6.13 7.22 3.38
CA GLU A 123 7.19 7.44 4.36
C GLU A 123 7.40 6.20 5.22
N VAL A 124 8.63 5.99 5.67
CA VAL A 124 9.01 4.92 6.58
C VAL A 124 9.16 5.52 7.98
N LEU A 125 8.43 4.97 8.95
CA LEU A 125 8.51 5.36 10.35
C LEU A 125 9.47 4.37 11.03
N MET A 126 10.77 4.65 10.94
CA MET A 126 11.76 3.87 11.67
C MET A 126 11.68 4.21 13.17
N PRO A 127 11.65 3.21 14.07
CA PRO A 127 11.83 3.49 15.49
C PRO A 127 13.23 4.10 15.67
N ARG A 128 13.27 5.33 16.17
CA ARG A 128 14.51 6.03 16.53
C ARG A 128 15.13 5.46 17.79
#